data_AF-W1YSN9-F1
#
_entry.id   AF-W1YSN9-F1
#
_cell.length_a   1.000
_cell.length_b   1.000
_cell.length_c   1.000
_cell.angle_alpha   90.00
_cell.angle_beta   90.00
_cell.angle_gamma   90.00
#
_symmetry.space_group_name_H-M   'P 1'
#
loop_
_entity.id
_entity.type
_entity.pdbx_description
1 polymer ?
#
loop_
_entity_poly.entity_id
_entity_poly.type
_entity_poly.pdbx_seq_one_letter_code
_entity_poly.pdbx_strand_id
1 'polypeptide(L)'
;MKRIAFIDLGSNSVRFVIYEISKTGSYRLIYQEKESVRLSENMWGNHELTKEAMERSLRALKGFVHMADAMEVDTIKAVATAAVRLAK
;
A
#
# COMPACT_ATOMS: atom_id res chain seq x y z
N MET A 1 -11.24 -2.59 20.50
CA MET A 1 -10.16 -1.77 19.90
C MET A 1 -10.37 -1.80 18.41
N LYS A 2 -9.99 -0.77 17.65
CA LYS A 2 -10.22 -0.71 16.20
C LYS A 2 -8.88 -0.82 15.47
N ARG A 3 -8.76 -1.73 14.50
CA ARG A 3 -7.59 -1.87 13.64
C ARG A 3 -7.82 -1.13 12.32
N ILE A 4 -6.86 -0.32 11.94
CA ILE A 4 -6.85 0.40 10.67
C ILE A 4 -5.55 0.09 9.95
N ALA A 5 -5.67 -0.44 8.73
CA ALA A 5 -4.55 -0.59 7.83
C ALA A 5 -4.40 0.63 6.93
N PHE A 6 -3.16 0.98 6.60
CA PHE A 6 -2.81 2.00 5.63
C PHE A 6 -1.91 1.40 4.56
N ILE A 7 -2.25 1.66 3.30
CA ILE A 7 -1.46 1.32 2.12
C ILE A 7 -1.02 2.63 1.47
N ASP A 8 0.28 2.84 1.33
CA ASP A 8 0.87 3.96 0.58
C ASP A 8 1.62 3.41 -0.63
N LEU A 9 1.03 3.59 -1.81
CA LEU A 9 1.60 3.18 -3.09
C LEU A 9 2.46 4.31 -3.67
N GLY A 10 3.76 4.20 -3.47
CA GLY A 10 4.77 5.09 -4.02
C GLY A 10 5.33 4.65 -5.36
N SER A 11 6.18 5.50 -5.94
CA SER A 11 6.85 5.21 -7.22
C SER A 11 7.83 4.03 -7.14
N ASN A 12 8.51 3.86 -6.01
CA ASN A 12 9.53 2.82 -5.85
C ASN A 12 9.05 1.64 -4.99
N SER A 13 8.26 1.93 -3.96
CA SER A 13 7.83 0.95 -2.97
C SER A 13 6.40 1.20 -2.56
N VAL A 14 5.74 0.14 -2.11
CA VAL A 14 4.49 0.21 -1.38
C VAL A 14 4.77 -0.03 0.11
N ARG A 15 4.14 0.76 0.98
CA ARG A 15 4.19 0.58 2.44
C ARG A 15 2.83 0.14 2.93
N PHE A 16 2.82 -0.88 3.78
CA PHE A 16 1.64 -1.38 4.47
C PHE A 16 1.87 -1.29 5.97
N VAL A 17 0.94 -0.67 6.70
CA VAL A 17 1.01 -0.57 8.17
C VAL A 17 -0.37 -0.83 8.78
N ILE A 18 -0.42 -1.50 9.92
CA ILE A 18 -1.64 -1.71 10.70
C ILE A 18 -1.45 -1.08 12.06
N TYR A 19 -2.37 -0.18 12.42
CA TYR A 19 -2.47 0.40 13.76
C TYR A 19 -3.71 -0.12 14.47
N GLU A 20 -3.58 -0.36 15.76
CA GLU A 20 -4.72 -0.59 16.65
C GLU A 20 -4.97 0.65 17.50
N ILE A 21 -6.21 1.12 17.53
CA ILE A 21 -6.66 2.34 18.17
C ILE A 21 -7.63 1.98 19.29
N SER A 22 -7.34 2.45 20.50
CA SER A 22 -8.19 2.25 21.67
C SER A 22 -9.37 3.25 21.67
N LYS A 23 -10.34 3.03 22.58
CA LYS A 23 -11.47 3.96 22.74
C LYS A 23 -11.03 5.35 23.24
N THR A 24 -9.88 5.45 23.90
CA THR A 24 -9.34 6.72 24.41
C THR A 24 -8.46 7.44 23.37
N GLY A 25 -8.32 6.87 22.16
CA GLY A 25 -7.52 7.46 21.08
C GLY A 25 -6.03 7.11 21.12
N SER A 26 -5.56 6.40 22.16
CA SER A 26 -4.20 5.84 22.14
C SER A 26 -4.06 4.80 21.02
N TYR A 27 -2.90 4.75 20.39
CA TYR A 27 -2.64 3.84 19.28
C TYR A 27 -1.30 3.12 19.42
N ARG A 28 -1.20 1.94 18.80
CA ARG A 28 0.04 1.17 18.70
C ARG A 28 0.19 0.56 17.31
N LEU A 29 1.43 0.45 16.85
CA LEU A 29 1.76 -0.27 15.63
C LEU A 29 1.62 -1.77 15.88
N ILE A 30 0.86 -2.46 15.04
CA ILE A 30 0.65 -3.91 15.09
C ILE A 30 1.56 -4.60 14.08
N TYR A 31 1.63 -4.05 12.87
CA TYR A 31 2.36 -4.64 11.77
C TYR A 31 2.85 -3.54 10.83
N GLN A 32 4.02 -3.76 10.25
CA GLN A 32 4.51 -2.94 9.15
C GLN A 32 5.28 -3.79 8.15
N GLU A 33 5.07 -3.50 6.87
CA GLU A 33 5.79 -4.10 5.76
C GLU A 33 6.07 -3.05 4.69
N LYS A 34 7.18 -3.22 3.99
CA LYS A 34 7.56 -2.40 2.84
C LYS A 34 8.05 -3.32 1.73
N GLU A 35 7.40 -3.22 0.58
CA GLU A 35 7.78 -4.00 -0.60
C GLU A 35 8.25 -3.07 -1.73
N SER A 36 9.36 -3.42 -2.38
CA SER A 36 9.87 -2.70 -3.53
C SER A 36 9.20 -3.19 -4.81
N VAL A 37 8.23 -2.43 -5.31
CA VAL A 37 7.47 -2.77 -6.53
C VAL A 37 7.96 -2.04 -7.78
N ARG A 38 8.71 -0.94 -7.59
CA ARG A 38 9.24 -0.07 -8.65
C ARG A 38 8.16 0.29 -9.69
N LEU A 39 7.06 0.86 -9.22
CA LEU A 39 5.90 1.17 -10.04
C LEU A 39 6.22 2.14 -11.20
N SER A 40 7.10 3.12 -10.99
CA SER A 40 7.51 4.08 -12.03
C SER A 40 8.64 3.58 -12.94
N GLU A 41 9.03 2.31 -12.84
CA GLU A 41 10.09 1.74 -13.67
C GLU A 41 9.71 1.85 -15.15
N ASN A 42 10.60 2.46 -15.94
CA ASN A 42 10.45 2.66 -17.39
C ASN A 42 9.22 3.51 -17.82
N MET A 43 8.62 4.27 -16.90
CA MET A 43 7.51 5.19 -17.20
C MET A 43 7.96 6.50 -17.87
N TRP A 44 9.26 6.81 -17.83
CA TRP A 44 9.80 8.08 -18.31
C TRP A 44 9.78 8.16 -19.84
N GLY A 45 9.08 9.16 -20.38
CA GLY A 45 8.93 9.40 -21.81
C GLY A 45 7.47 9.50 -22.23
N ASN A 46 6.70 8.44 -22.03
CA ASN A 46 5.27 8.39 -22.37
C ASN A 46 4.34 8.66 -21.17
N HIS A 47 4.86 8.57 -19.94
CA HIS A 47 4.09 8.57 -18.69
C HIS A 47 3.12 7.39 -18.58
N GLU A 48 3.53 6.21 -19.03
CA GLU A 48 2.72 5.00 -18.89
C GLU A 48 3.36 4.05 -17.88
N LEU A 49 2.54 3.47 -17.01
CA LEU A 49 2.99 2.40 -16.13
C LEU A 49 3.17 1.14 -16.97
N THR A 50 4.34 0.51 -16.85
CA THR A 50 4.57 -0.76 -17.55
C THR A 50 3.69 -1.87 -16.95
N LYS A 51 3.31 -2.83 -17.80
CA LYS A 51 2.49 -3.96 -17.37
C LYS A 51 3.18 -4.75 -16.27
N GLU A 52 4.49 -4.95 -16.40
CA GLU A 52 5.32 -5.66 -15.44
C GLU A 52 5.34 -4.96 -14.07
N ALA A 53 5.46 -3.63 -14.05
CA ALA A 53 5.44 -2.84 -12.82
C ALA A 53 4.06 -2.85 -12.14
N MET A 54 2.98 -2.79 -12.93
CA MET A 54 1.61 -2.93 -12.43
C MET A 54 1.37 -4.33 -11.84
N GLU A 55 1.80 -5.40 -12.53
CA GLU A 55 1.63 -6.77 -12.05
C GLU A 55 2.38 -7.04 -10.74
N ARG A 56 3.61 -6.53 -10.59
CA ARG A 56 4.34 -6.59 -9.31
C ARG A 56 3.58 -5.88 -8.20
N SER A 57 3.10 -4.66 -8.49
CA SER A 57 2.36 -3.85 -7.52
C SER A 57 1.04 -4.54 -7.11
N LEU A 58 0.33 -5.14 -8.06
CA LEU A 58 -0.90 -5.89 -7.79
C LEU A 58 -0.65 -7.14 -6.94
N ARG A 59 0.48 -7.84 -7.14
CA ARG A 59 0.85 -8.98 -6.28
C ARG A 59 1.08 -8.54 -4.84
N ALA A 60 1.85 -7.46 -4.64
CA ALA A 60 2.09 -6.87 -3.32
C ALA A 60 0.77 -6.48 -2.62
N LEU A 61 -0.08 -5.72 -3.33
CA LEU A 61 -1.36 -5.23 -2.82
C LEU A 61 -2.31 -6.38 -2.43
N LYS A 62 -2.36 -7.46 -3.22
CA LYS A 62 -3.13 -8.66 -2.88
C LYS A 62 -2.63 -9.32 -1.60
N GLY A 63 -1.31 -9.40 -1.43
CA GLY A 63 -0.69 -9.90 -0.19
C GLY A 63 -1.12 -9.08 1.03
N PHE A 64 -1.11 -7.75 0.92
CA PHE A 64 -1.53 -6.87 2.01
C PHE A 64 -3.01 -6.96 2.34
N VAL A 65 -3.89 -7.11 1.34
CA VAL A 65 -5.32 -7.32 1.60
C VAL A 65 -5.53 -8.64 2.33
N HIS A 66 -4.89 -9.73 1.89
CA HIS A 66 -4.97 -11.01 2.62
C HIS A 66 -4.42 -10.91 4.05
N MET A 67 -3.34 -10.16 4.26
CA MET A 67 -2.80 -9.90 5.60
C MET A 67 -3.78 -9.09 6.46
N ALA A 68 -4.40 -8.05 5.89
CA ALA A 68 -5.40 -7.26 6.59
C ALA A 68 -6.61 -8.10 7.01
N ASP A 69 -7.07 -8.99 6.13
CA ASP A 69 -8.17 -9.92 6.41
C ASP A 69 -7.78 -10.90 7.53
N ALA A 70 -6.59 -11.52 7.44
CA ALA A 70 -6.09 -12.46 8.45
C ALA A 70 -5.87 -11.80 9.82
N MET A 71 -5.61 -10.50 9.86
CA MET A 71 -5.43 -9.72 11.09
C MET A 71 -6.70 -9.00 11.55
N GLU A 72 -7.86 -9.31 10.94
CA GLU A 72 -9.17 -8.76 11.29
C GLU A 72 -9.16 -7.23 11.31
N VAL A 73 -8.58 -6.61 10.28
CA VAL A 73 -8.55 -5.15 10.14
C VAL A 73 -9.97 -4.63 9.85
N ASP A 74 -10.44 -3.66 10.63
CA ASP A 74 -11.77 -3.07 10.44
C ASP A 74 -11.87 -2.15 9.23
N THR A 75 -10.76 -1.54 8.82
CA THR A 75 -10.75 -0.54 7.74
C THR A 75 -9.38 -0.48 7.08
N ILE A 76 -9.36 -0.52 5.75
CA ILE A 76 -8.15 -0.26 4.94
C ILE A 76 -8.26 1.13 4.32
N LYS A 77 -7.22 1.95 4.47
CA LYS A 77 -7.08 3.25 3.81
C LYS A 77 -5.90 3.19 2.84
N ALA A 78 -6.18 3.30 1.54
CA ALA A 78 -5.15 3.27 0.52
C ALA A 78 -4.97 4.65 -0.12
N VAL A 79 -3.72 5.02 -0.38
CA VAL A 79 -3.34 6.23 -1.13
C VAL A 79 -2.29 5.88 -2.17
N ALA A 80 -2.27 6.61 -3.28
CA ALA A 80 -1.23 6.53 -4.28
C ALA A 80 -0.64 7.92 -4.54
N THR A 81 0.66 7.99 -4.82
CA THR A 81 1.39 9.26 -4.94
C THR A 81 1.84 9.54 -6.39
N ALA A 82 3.12 9.85 -6.61
CA ALA A 82 3.58 10.49 -7.83
C ALA A 82 3.42 9.62 -9.08
N ALA A 83 3.81 8.33 -9.04
CA ALA A 83 3.73 7.45 -10.21
C ALA A 83 2.31 7.32 -10.76
N VAL A 84 1.34 7.03 -9.89
CA VAL A 84 -0.07 6.89 -10.30
C VAL A 84 -0.64 8.24 -10.75
N ARG A 85 -0.32 9.34 -10.07
CA ARG A 85 -0.82 10.68 -10.44
C ARG A 85 -0.31 11.15 -11.81
N LEU A 86 0.92 10.77 -12.17
CA LEU A 86 1.53 11.17 -13.44
C LEU A 86 1.16 10.25 -14.60
N ALA A 87 0.67 9.03 -14.31
CA ALA A 87 0.33 8.04 -15.31
C ALA A 87 -0.89 8.49 -16.14
N LYS A 88 -0.85 8.22 -17.45
CA LYS A 88 -1.95 8.49 -18.38
C LYS A 88 -2.96 7.35 -18.42
#